data_AF-A0A3E3EE28-F1
#
_entry.id   AF-A0A3E3EE28-F1
#
_cell.length_a   1.000
_cell.length_b   1.000
_cell.length_c   1.000
_cell.angle_alpha   90.00
_cell.angle_beta   90.00
_cell.angle_gamma   90.00
#
_symmetry.space_group_name_H-M   'P 1'
#
loop_
_entity.id
_entity.type
_entity.pdbx_description
1 polymer ?
#
loop_
_entity_poly.entity_id
_entity_poly.type
_entity_poly.pdbx_seq_one_letter_code
_entity_poly.pdbx_strand_id
1 'polypeptide(L)'
;MVREGIDVSQYQGQIDWELVKNHIDFAILRCGYGQDIPGQDDPTFKRNADECTRLGIPFGVYLYSYATTESEALSEARHVMRLVEGYKMEYPVYLDLEDPRIGQLSNEQIERNSRVWAEELVNNRYFPGFYASYYWWTEKLTGPLFNRYTKWVARYAEELGAEGFDMWQYTDKGFVEGINAPVDRNYAYRDFPAEIIAGGFNNFEGDETIPPITNYQVGDHVTFDHVFVSSDSTTPLIPYINHGTIRRVVKGARNPYLIGNGLGWVNNDSITGMMQYLSNPTYRGDSFVDALVQIGVDASFASRRELARKNGIYDYTGSAKQNLELLRLLKEGRLRQ
;
A
#
# COMPACT_ATOMS: atom_id res chain seq x y z
N MET A 1 12.48 -19.09 -7.20
CA MET A 1 12.40 -20.31 -6.36
C MET A 1 11.33 -20.05 -5.33
N VAL A 2 10.44 -21.01 -5.06
CA VAL A 2 9.44 -20.85 -3.99
C VAL A 2 10.16 -21.00 -2.65
N ARG A 3 9.92 -20.08 -1.71
CA ARG A 3 10.44 -20.15 -0.35
C ARG A 3 9.33 -20.46 0.62
N GLU A 4 9.62 -21.18 1.69
CA GLU A 4 8.66 -21.59 2.70
C GLU A 4 8.98 -20.94 4.05
N GLY A 5 7.99 -20.34 4.70
CA GLY A 5 8.19 -19.59 5.93
C GLY A 5 7.02 -19.72 6.90
N ILE A 6 7.16 -19.02 8.01
CA ILE A 6 6.13 -18.92 9.06
C ILE A 6 5.75 -17.48 9.31
N ASP A 7 4.57 -17.27 9.88
CA ASP A 7 4.26 -16.02 10.57
C ASP A 7 3.90 -16.30 12.02
N VAL A 8 4.39 -15.43 12.92
CA VAL A 8 4.35 -15.66 14.37
C VAL A 8 4.09 -14.38 15.14
N SER A 9 3.54 -14.57 16.34
CA SER A 9 3.21 -13.51 17.29
C SER A 9 3.37 -14.02 18.72
N GLN A 10 2.84 -13.28 19.70
CA GLN A 10 2.75 -13.76 21.09
C GLN A 10 2.05 -15.13 21.23
N TYR A 11 1.20 -15.53 20.29
CA TYR A 11 0.44 -16.79 20.37
C TYR A 11 1.32 -18.04 20.25
N GLN A 12 2.52 -17.91 19.67
CA GLN A 12 3.50 -19.00 19.61
C GLN A 12 4.37 -19.09 20.87
N GLY A 13 4.24 -18.15 21.81
CA GLY A 13 4.96 -18.14 23.07
C GLY A 13 6.48 -18.04 22.87
N GLN A 14 7.24 -18.82 23.64
CA GLN A 14 8.70 -18.83 23.53
C GLN A 14 9.15 -19.79 22.42
N ILE A 15 9.64 -19.20 21.33
CA ILE A 15 10.18 -19.91 20.17
C ILE A 15 11.66 -20.22 20.36
N ASP A 16 12.08 -21.45 20.06
CA ASP A 16 13.50 -21.82 19.88
C ASP A 16 13.94 -21.55 18.44
N TRP A 17 14.48 -20.35 18.22
CA TRP A 17 14.88 -19.89 16.88
C TRP A 17 16.10 -20.63 16.31
N GLU A 18 16.96 -21.23 17.15
CA GLU A 18 18.11 -22.02 16.70
C GLU A 18 17.67 -23.33 16.04
N LEU A 19 16.58 -23.91 16.52
CA LEU A 19 15.94 -25.07 15.89
C LEU A 19 15.16 -24.63 14.65
N VAL A 20 14.26 -23.65 14.81
CA VAL A 20 13.36 -23.19 13.75
C VAL A 20 14.09 -22.82 12.46
N LYS A 21 15.26 -22.16 12.53
CA LYS A 21 16.01 -21.71 11.34
C LYS A 21 16.36 -22.83 10.35
N ASN A 22 16.38 -24.09 10.80
CA ASN A 22 16.69 -25.23 9.94
C ASN A 22 15.47 -25.76 9.17
N HIS A 23 14.29 -25.16 9.41
CA HIS A 23 13.00 -25.62 8.89
C HIS A 23 12.23 -24.54 8.13
N ILE A 24 12.76 -23.32 8.03
CA ILE A 24 12.13 -22.18 7.35
C ILE A 24 13.16 -21.42 6.52
N ASP A 25 12.71 -20.79 5.45
CA ASP A 25 13.47 -19.82 4.66
C ASP A 25 13.28 -18.39 5.15
N PHE A 26 12.16 -18.09 5.82
CA PHE A 26 11.83 -16.75 6.32
C PHE A 26 10.77 -16.75 7.42
N ALA A 27 10.62 -15.61 8.10
CA ALA A 27 9.55 -15.35 9.06
C ALA A 27 8.85 -13.98 8.84
N ILE A 28 7.54 -13.89 9.11
CA ILE A 28 6.83 -12.61 9.23
C ILE A 28 6.39 -12.45 10.69
N LEU A 29 6.85 -11.40 11.36
CA LEU A 29 6.67 -11.24 12.81
C LEU A 29 5.57 -10.21 13.11
N ARG A 30 4.62 -10.52 13.99
CA ARG A 30 3.70 -9.49 14.45
C ARG A 30 4.47 -8.46 15.26
N CYS A 31 4.47 -7.20 14.83
CA CYS A 31 5.09 -6.12 15.61
C CYS A 31 4.11 -5.51 16.62
N GLY A 32 2.83 -5.50 16.30
CA GLY A 32 1.79 -4.97 17.18
C GLY A 32 0.41 -5.05 16.56
N TYR A 33 -0.52 -4.32 17.14
CA TYR A 33 -1.88 -4.17 16.63
C TYR A 33 -2.39 -2.75 16.90
N GLY A 34 -3.28 -2.23 16.06
CA GLY A 34 -3.89 -0.92 16.31
C GLY A 34 -2.91 0.25 16.19
N GLN A 35 -3.17 1.29 16.99
CA GLN A 35 -2.51 2.59 16.91
C GLN A 35 -1.17 2.61 17.66
N ASP A 36 -0.38 3.65 17.44
CA ASP A 36 0.94 3.82 18.06
C ASP A 36 0.87 4.07 19.57
N ILE A 37 0.66 2.98 20.30
CA ILE A 37 0.47 2.94 21.74
C ILE A 37 1.35 1.78 22.26
N PRO A 38 2.29 2.02 23.19
CA PRO A 38 3.19 0.97 23.68
C PRO A 38 2.48 -0.28 24.23
N GLY A 39 1.26 -0.11 24.79
CA GLY A 39 0.43 -1.23 25.26
C GLY A 39 -0.20 -2.08 24.15
N GLN A 40 0.03 -1.74 22.88
CA GLN A 40 -0.39 -2.50 21.71
C GLN A 40 0.80 -3.07 20.91
N ASP A 41 2.02 -2.92 21.41
CA ASP A 41 3.18 -3.64 20.91
C ASP A 41 2.97 -5.14 21.17
N ASP A 42 3.34 -6.01 20.22
CA ASP A 42 3.36 -7.44 20.49
C ASP A 42 4.51 -7.72 21.49
N PRO A 43 4.23 -8.32 22.66
CA PRO A 43 5.24 -8.48 23.72
C PRO A 43 6.39 -9.41 23.33
N THR A 44 6.23 -10.20 22.27
CA THR A 44 7.27 -11.10 21.76
C THR A 44 8.06 -10.52 20.59
N PHE A 45 7.58 -9.44 19.97
CA PHE A 45 8.18 -8.86 18.76
C PHE A 45 9.68 -8.60 18.92
N LYS A 46 10.08 -7.87 19.96
CA LYS A 46 11.48 -7.49 20.19
C LYS A 46 12.39 -8.72 20.24
N ARG A 47 12.00 -9.74 21.00
CA ARG A 47 12.75 -10.99 21.11
C ARG A 47 12.83 -11.71 19.76
N ASN A 48 11.71 -11.81 19.04
CA ASN A 48 11.66 -12.51 17.76
C ASN A 48 12.53 -11.81 16.70
N ALA A 49 12.45 -10.49 16.61
CA ALA A 49 13.27 -9.69 15.69
C ALA A 49 14.77 -9.75 16.04
N ASP A 50 15.11 -9.70 17.33
CA ASP A 50 16.49 -9.85 17.80
C ASP A 50 17.07 -11.22 17.44
N GLU A 51 16.32 -12.29 17.64
CA GLU A 51 16.76 -13.64 17.33
C GLU A 51 16.87 -13.88 15.82
N CYS A 52 15.91 -13.40 15.02
CA CYS A 52 16.01 -13.46 13.56
C CYS A 52 17.26 -12.70 13.07
N THR A 53 17.52 -11.51 13.62
CA THR A 53 18.71 -10.72 13.29
C THR A 53 20.00 -11.43 13.69
N ARG A 54 20.07 -11.97 14.92
CA ARG A 54 21.23 -12.69 15.45
C ARG A 54 21.58 -13.91 14.61
N LEU A 55 20.57 -14.60 14.09
CA LEU A 55 20.69 -15.85 13.35
C LEU A 55 20.74 -15.67 11.84
N GLY A 56 20.54 -14.45 11.33
CA GLY A 56 20.47 -14.19 9.89
C GLY A 56 19.26 -14.85 9.22
N ILE A 57 18.15 -15.00 9.94
CA ILE A 57 16.89 -15.47 9.36
C ILE A 57 16.26 -14.26 8.64
N PRO A 58 16.00 -14.34 7.33
CA PRO A 58 15.26 -13.30 6.61
C PRO A 58 13.88 -13.12 7.23
N PHE A 59 13.53 -11.88 7.57
CA PHE A 59 12.23 -11.61 8.16
C PHE A 59 11.60 -10.30 7.69
N GLY A 60 10.29 -10.24 7.86
CA GLY A 60 9.44 -9.06 7.67
C GLY A 60 8.51 -8.93 8.87
N VAL A 61 7.56 -8.01 8.81
CA VAL A 61 6.62 -7.80 9.92
C VAL A 61 5.20 -7.63 9.45
N TYR A 62 4.25 -7.81 10.37
CA TYR A 62 2.88 -7.39 10.17
C TYR A 62 2.32 -6.66 11.39
N LEU A 63 1.35 -5.80 11.13
CA LEU A 63 0.55 -5.13 12.14
C LEU A 63 -0.92 -5.47 11.91
N TYR A 64 -1.59 -5.99 12.94
CA TYR A 64 -3.04 -6.25 12.89
C TYR A 64 -3.79 -4.92 13.00
N SER A 65 -4.57 -4.57 11.98
CA SER A 65 -5.22 -3.27 11.88
C SER A 65 -6.53 -3.21 12.66
N TYR A 66 -6.77 -2.07 13.33
CA TYR A 66 -8.05 -1.67 13.88
C TYR A 66 -8.57 -0.35 13.29
N ALA A 67 -7.86 0.22 12.31
CA ALA A 67 -8.13 1.56 11.78
C ALA A 67 -9.45 1.66 11.00
N THR A 68 -10.36 2.46 11.52
CA THR A 68 -11.62 2.84 10.84
C THR A 68 -11.53 4.19 10.13
N THR A 69 -10.50 4.97 10.44
CA THR A 69 -10.24 6.28 9.83
C THR A 69 -8.82 6.41 9.29
N GLU A 70 -8.61 7.38 8.39
CA GLU A 70 -7.29 7.71 7.85
C GLU A 70 -6.30 8.17 8.94
N SER A 71 -6.77 8.86 9.97
CA SER A 71 -5.93 9.29 11.10
C SER A 71 -5.46 8.10 11.95
N GLU A 72 -6.33 7.11 12.16
CA GLU A 72 -5.94 5.88 12.85
C GLU A 72 -4.92 5.12 11.99
N ALA A 73 -5.18 4.95 10.69
CA ALA A 73 -4.27 4.27 9.77
C ALA A 73 -2.87 4.92 9.71
N LEU A 74 -2.79 6.25 9.77
CA LEU A 74 -1.51 6.96 9.90
C LEU A 74 -0.81 6.65 11.22
N SER A 75 -1.54 6.54 12.33
CA SER A 75 -0.98 6.14 13.61
C SER A 75 -0.48 4.70 13.57
N GLU A 76 -1.22 3.78 12.95
CA GLU A 76 -0.79 2.39 12.75
C GLU A 76 0.50 2.29 11.91
N ALA A 77 0.65 3.13 10.87
CA ALA A 77 1.87 3.19 10.08
C ALA A 77 3.08 3.61 10.93
N ARG A 78 2.92 4.64 11.76
CA ARG A 78 3.96 5.14 12.67
C ARG A 78 4.30 4.16 13.77
N HIS A 79 3.31 3.39 14.23
CA HIS A 79 3.51 2.30 15.19
C HIS A 79 4.51 1.29 14.65
N VAL A 80 4.30 0.83 13.42
CA VAL A 80 5.23 -0.10 12.78
C VAL A 80 6.62 0.51 12.68
N MET A 81 6.73 1.73 12.12
CA MET A 81 8.03 2.39 11.93
C MET A 81 8.81 2.55 13.23
N ARG A 82 8.16 2.93 14.34
CA ARG A 82 8.78 3.01 15.67
C ARG A 82 9.40 1.68 16.09
N LEU A 83 8.72 0.57 15.82
CA LEU A 83 9.15 -0.75 16.26
C LEU A 83 10.27 -1.32 15.38
N VAL A 84 10.25 -1.02 14.07
CA VAL A 84 11.18 -1.62 13.11
C VAL A 84 12.43 -0.79 12.79
N GLU A 85 12.52 0.46 13.29
CA GLU A 85 13.60 1.42 12.98
C GLU A 85 15.02 0.83 13.08
N GLY A 86 15.26 -0.05 14.05
CA GLY A 86 16.57 -0.67 14.29
C GLY A 86 16.88 -1.94 13.49
N TYR A 87 15.98 -2.38 12.60
CA TYR A 87 16.05 -3.69 11.96
C TYR A 87 16.16 -3.61 10.44
N LYS A 88 17.11 -4.35 9.87
CA LYS A 88 17.16 -4.61 8.43
C LYS A 88 16.28 -5.83 8.13
N MET A 89 15.23 -5.64 7.34
CA MET A 89 14.19 -6.66 7.11
C MET A 89 14.10 -7.01 5.63
N GLU A 90 14.39 -8.25 5.28
CA GLU A 90 14.45 -8.73 3.89
C GLU A 90 13.08 -9.14 3.33
N TYR A 91 12.03 -9.08 4.16
CA TYR A 91 10.64 -9.30 3.75
C TYR A 91 9.77 -8.07 4.03
N PRO A 92 8.60 -7.96 3.39
CA PRO A 92 7.76 -6.77 3.46
C PRO A 92 7.21 -6.45 4.86
N VAL A 93 6.71 -5.22 4.96
CA VAL A 93 5.87 -4.76 6.06
C VAL A 93 4.42 -4.93 5.63
N TYR A 94 3.64 -5.74 6.32
CA TYR A 94 2.24 -6.01 5.99
C TYR A 94 1.25 -5.32 6.94
N LEU A 95 0.21 -4.71 6.38
CA LEU A 95 -0.99 -4.38 7.13
C LEU A 95 -1.96 -5.56 7.04
N ASP A 96 -2.31 -6.12 8.19
CA ASP A 96 -3.24 -7.24 8.30
C ASP A 96 -4.68 -6.70 8.44
N LEU A 97 -5.49 -6.98 7.42
CA LEU A 97 -6.85 -6.50 7.22
C LEU A 97 -7.85 -7.65 7.34
N GLU A 98 -8.27 -7.93 8.57
CA GLU A 98 -9.27 -8.95 8.86
C GLU A 98 -10.33 -8.55 9.89
N ASP A 99 -10.09 -7.47 10.65
CA ASP A 99 -10.95 -7.11 11.78
C ASP A 99 -12.40 -6.83 11.36
N PRO A 100 -13.40 -7.37 12.09
CA PRO A 100 -14.80 -7.12 11.80
C PRO A 100 -15.20 -5.63 11.76
N ARG A 101 -14.53 -4.75 12.51
CA ARG A 101 -14.78 -3.30 12.46
C ARG A 101 -14.39 -2.71 11.11
N ILE A 102 -13.26 -3.15 10.55
CA ILE A 102 -12.83 -2.76 9.21
C ILE A 102 -13.77 -3.39 8.17
N GLY A 103 -14.20 -4.63 8.38
CA GLY A 103 -15.12 -5.34 7.48
C GLY A 103 -16.49 -4.67 7.32
N GLN A 104 -16.91 -3.83 8.28
CA GLN A 104 -18.13 -3.02 8.24
C GLN A 104 -18.00 -1.74 7.42
N LEU A 105 -16.79 -1.31 7.09
CA LEU A 105 -16.54 -0.14 6.25
C LEU A 105 -16.88 -0.43 4.79
N SER A 106 -17.09 0.63 4.01
CA SER A 106 -17.15 0.51 2.55
C SER A 106 -15.75 0.23 1.99
N ASN A 107 -15.67 -0.44 0.84
CA ASN A 107 -14.39 -0.74 0.19
C ASN A 107 -13.59 0.54 -0.09
N GLU A 108 -14.27 1.65 -0.41
CA GLU A 108 -13.62 2.95 -0.61
C GLU A 108 -12.98 3.49 0.66
N GLN A 109 -13.60 3.31 1.83
CA GLN A 109 -12.99 3.73 3.10
C GLN A 109 -11.81 2.83 3.48
N ILE A 110 -11.91 1.52 3.25
CA ILE A 110 -10.80 0.58 3.44
C ILE A 110 -9.63 0.98 2.54
N GLU A 111 -9.89 1.31 1.27
CA GLU A 111 -8.86 1.78 0.34
C GLU A 111 -8.25 3.12 0.78
N ARG A 112 -9.05 4.09 1.26
CA ARG A 112 -8.50 5.35 1.80
C ARG A 112 -7.57 5.13 2.99
N ASN A 113 -7.99 4.33 3.97
CA ASN A 113 -7.16 4.02 5.14
C ASN A 113 -5.87 3.29 4.74
N SER A 114 -6.01 2.27 3.87
CA SER A 114 -4.88 1.48 3.35
C SER A 114 -3.89 2.34 2.58
N ARG A 115 -4.38 3.34 1.82
CA ARG A 115 -3.55 4.30 1.10
C ARG A 115 -2.70 5.13 2.03
N VAL A 116 -3.31 5.72 3.06
CA VAL A 116 -2.59 6.54 4.05
C VAL A 116 -1.50 5.71 4.74
N TRP A 117 -1.83 4.48 5.15
CA TRP A 117 -0.86 3.59 5.76
C TRP A 117 0.31 3.28 4.81
N ALA A 118 0.03 2.79 3.60
CA ALA A 118 1.08 2.36 2.68
C ALA A 118 1.93 3.53 2.16
N GLU A 119 1.33 4.69 1.90
CA GLU A 119 2.07 5.88 1.45
C GLU A 119 3.00 6.41 2.55
N GLU A 120 2.62 6.37 3.83
CA GLU A 120 3.52 6.73 4.94
C GLU A 120 4.75 5.79 4.99
N LEU A 121 4.56 4.48 4.81
CA LEU A 121 5.67 3.51 4.76
C LEU A 121 6.57 3.75 3.55
N VAL A 122 6.00 3.97 2.35
CA VAL A 122 6.78 4.27 1.13
C VAL A 122 7.61 5.55 1.30
N ASN A 123 7.02 6.60 1.85
CA ASN A 123 7.71 7.89 2.08
C ASN A 123 8.91 7.75 3.03
N ASN A 124 8.89 6.73 3.89
CA ASN A 124 9.98 6.39 4.81
C ASN A 124 10.83 5.21 4.31
N ARG A 125 10.76 4.89 3.01
CA ARG A 125 11.54 3.84 2.34
C ARG A 125 11.32 2.43 2.90
N TYR A 126 10.14 2.13 3.39
CA TYR A 126 9.74 0.75 3.68
C TYR A 126 9.07 0.10 2.46
N PHE A 127 8.98 -1.23 2.47
CA PHE A 127 8.34 -2.03 1.42
C PHE A 127 6.97 -2.55 1.91
N PRO A 128 5.87 -1.80 1.71
CA PRO A 128 4.56 -2.16 2.24
C PRO A 128 3.81 -3.17 1.38
N GLY A 129 2.96 -3.95 2.05
CA GLY A 129 2.00 -4.87 1.47
C GLY A 129 0.73 -5.00 2.30
N PHE A 130 -0.22 -5.77 1.80
CA PHE A 130 -1.45 -6.08 2.51
C PHE A 130 -1.58 -7.58 2.69
N TYR A 131 -2.02 -7.98 3.89
CA TYR A 131 -2.47 -9.32 4.18
C TYR A 131 -3.99 -9.33 4.36
N ALA A 132 -4.65 -10.32 3.78
CA ALA A 132 -6.05 -10.61 4.05
C ALA A 132 -6.42 -12.02 3.58
N SER A 133 -7.57 -12.53 4.02
CA SER A 133 -8.13 -13.76 3.47
C SER A 133 -8.53 -13.61 1.99
N TYR A 134 -8.62 -14.72 1.27
CA TYR A 134 -9.04 -14.74 -0.14
C TYR A 134 -10.41 -14.08 -0.36
N TYR A 135 -11.34 -14.20 0.60
CA TYR A 135 -12.63 -13.49 0.57
C TYR A 135 -12.44 -11.97 0.59
N TRP A 136 -11.59 -11.45 1.48
CA TRP A 136 -11.31 -10.01 1.50
C TRP A 136 -10.67 -9.53 0.21
N TRP A 137 -9.73 -10.30 -0.36
CA TRP A 137 -9.13 -9.98 -1.65
C TRP A 137 -10.12 -9.92 -2.81
N THR A 138 -11.20 -10.68 -2.76
CA THR A 138 -12.21 -10.75 -3.82
C THR A 138 -13.39 -9.82 -3.61
N GLU A 139 -13.74 -9.51 -2.36
CA GLU A 139 -14.97 -8.77 -2.02
C GLU A 139 -14.72 -7.39 -1.38
N LYS A 140 -13.55 -7.17 -0.77
CA LYS A 140 -13.24 -5.96 0.01
C LYS A 140 -12.09 -5.13 -0.56
N LEU A 141 -10.99 -5.79 -0.94
CA LEU A 141 -9.76 -5.16 -1.41
C LEU A 141 -9.71 -5.07 -2.95
N THR A 142 -10.83 -4.65 -3.55
CA THR A 142 -11.02 -4.64 -5.02
C THR A 142 -10.58 -3.34 -5.69
N GLY A 143 -10.24 -2.32 -4.89
CA GLY A 143 -9.76 -1.04 -5.36
C GLY A 143 -8.39 -1.10 -6.06
N PRO A 144 -8.07 -0.17 -6.98
CA PRO A 144 -6.83 -0.18 -7.73
C PRO A 144 -5.58 0.01 -6.88
N LEU A 145 -5.68 0.61 -5.68
CA LEU A 145 -4.57 0.74 -4.73
C LEU A 145 -3.84 -0.58 -4.52
N PHE A 146 -4.57 -1.67 -4.28
CA PHE A 146 -3.97 -2.91 -3.82
C PHE A 146 -3.14 -3.62 -4.88
N ASN A 147 -3.26 -3.24 -6.16
CA ASN A 147 -2.41 -3.73 -7.24
C ASN A 147 -1.01 -3.08 -7.26
N ARG A 148 -0.78 -2.04 -6.46
CA ARG A 148 0.51 -1.32 -6.37
C ARG A 148 1.47 -1.93 -5.34
N TYR A 149 0.95 -2.78 -4.46
CA TYR A 149 1.68 -3.28 -3.29
C TYR A 149 1.70 -4.81 -3.29
N THR A 150 2.64 -5.38 -2.55
CA THR A 150 2.75 -6.84 -2.43
C THR A 150 1.52 -7.43 -1.72
N LYS A 151 1.06 -8.57 -2.21
CA LYS A 151 -0.17 -9.23 -1.75
C LYS A 151 0.13 -10.54 -1.05
N TRP A 152 -0.24 -10.61 0.22
CA TRP A 152 -0.21 -11.82 1.01
C TRP A 152 -1.65 -12.30 1.24
N VAL A 153 -1.96 -13.52 0.81
CA VAL A 153 -3.32 -14.08 0.90
C VAL A 153 -3.38 -15.26 1.85
N ALA A 154 -4.38 -15.29 2.71
CA ALA A 154 -4.76 -16.49 3.44
C ALA A 154 -5.84 -17.28 2.70
N ARG A 155 -5.53 -18.56 2.43
CA ARG A 155 -6.47 -19.53 1.87
C ARG A 155 -6.05 -20.95 2.25
N TYR A 156 -6.74 -21.56 3.20
CA TYR A 156 -6.37 -22.89 3.68
C TYR A 156 -6.91 -23.98 2.76
N ALA A 157 -6.08 -24.40 1.80
CA ALA A 157 -6.41 -25.37 0.76
C ALA A 157 -5.12 -26.07 0.27
N GLU A 158 -5.27 -27.20 -0.44
CA GLU A 158 -4.12 -27.92 -1.03
C GLU A 158 -3.42 -27.11 -2.13
N GLU A 159 -4.17 -26.29 -2.85
CA GLU A 159 -3.68 -25.38 -3.89
C GLU A 159 -4.31 -24.00 -3.71
N LEU A 160 -3.55 -22.93 -3.98
CA LEU A 160 -4.06 -21.56 -3.89
C LEU A 160 -5.23 -21.32 -4.87
N GLY A 161 -5.17 -21.91 -6.07
CA GLY A 161 -6.22 -21.80 -7.08
C GLY A 161 -6.55 -20.35 -7.50
N ALA A 162 -5.57 -19.45 -7.39
CA ALA A 162 -5.65 -18.04 -7.79
C ALA A 162 -4.26 -17.51 -8.15
N GLU A 163 -4.21 -16.53 -9.04
CA GLU A 163 -2.98 -15.87 -9.50
C GLU A 163 -2.87 -14.46 -8.94
N GLY A 164 -1.68 -13.85 -9.08
CA GLY A 164 -1.46 -12.43 -8.74
C GLY A 164 -1.20 -12.17 -7.26
N PHE A 165 -0.85 -13.20 -6.50
CA PHE A 165 -0.39 -13.10 -5.11
C PHE A 165 1.11 -13.37 -5.01
N ASP A 166 1.79 -12.59 -4.17
CA ASP A 166 3.24 -12.71 -3.96
C ASP A 166 3.57 -13.69 -2.83
N MET A 167 2.65 -13.88 -1.88
CA MET A 167 2.78 -14.78 -0.74
C MET A 167 1.44 -15.43 -0.38
N TRP A 168 1.45 -16.68 0.05
CA TRP A 168 0.27 -17.47 0.38
C TRP A 168 0.40 -18.14 1.75
N GLN A 169 -0.47 -17.78 2.70
CA GLN A 169 -0.67 -18.53 3.93
C GLN A 169 -1.62 -19.70 3.67
N TYR A 170 -1.08 -20.92 3.70
CA TYR A 170 -1.78 -22.13 3.25
C TYR A 170 -2.32 -22.99 4.40
N THR A 171 -1.90 -22.74 5.65
CA THR A 171 -2.45 -23.40 6.84
C THR A 171 -2.20 -22.58 8.10
N ASP A 172 -3.11 -22.70 9.05
CA ASP A 172 -3.03 -22.18 10.42
C ASP A 172 -2.63 -23.26 11.47
N LYS A 173 -2.38 -24.48 10.99
CA LYS A 173 -2.17 -25.68 11.81
C LYS A 173 -0.84 -26.35 11.53
N GLY A 174 0.13 -25.59 11.04
CA GLY A 174 1.46 -26.08 10.79
C GLY A 174 2.15 -26.53 12.08
N PHE A 175 3.15 -27.38 11.90
CA PHE A 175 4.10 -27.78 12.93
C PHE A 175 5.52 -27.44 12.47
N VAL A 176 6.29 -26.77 13.32
CA VAL A 176 7.71 -26.50 13.12
C VAL A 176 8.44 -26.84 14.41
N GLU A 177 9.49 -27.65 14.31
CA GLU A 177 10.33 -27.99 15.45
C GLU A 177 10.94 -26.72 16.07
N GLY A 178 10.84 -26.60 17.39
CA GLY A 178 11.19 -25.36 18.13
C GLY A 178 10.00 -24.45 18.46
N ILE A 179 8.79 -24.77 17.97
CA ILE A 179 7.54 -24.06 18.33
C ILE A 179 6.56 -25.04 18.96
N ASN A 180 6.16 -24.77 20.22
CA ASN A 180 5.24 -25.61 20.98
C ASN A 180 3.77 -25.14 20.87
N ALA A 181 3.36 -24.74 19.66
CA ALA A 181 2.03 -24.26 19.33
C ALA A 181 1.77 -24.48 17.82
N PRO A 182 0.51 -24.52 17.37
CA PRO A 182 0.20 -24.38 15.95
C PRO A 182 0.84 -23.12 15.36
N VAL A 183 1.37 -23.23 14.16
CA VAL A 183 2.02 -22.12 13.46
C VAL A 183 1.48 -21.98 12.05
N ASP A 184 1.28 -20.73 11.65
CA ASP A 184 0.85 -20.37 10.31
C ASP A 184 2.00 -20.59 9.33
N ARG A 185 1.69 -21.15 8.16
CA ARG A 185 2.70 -21.52 7.16
C ARG A 185 2.46 -20.85 5.83
N ASN A 186 3.55 -20.43 5.21
CA ASN A 186 3.54 -19.56 4.05
C ASN A 186 4.44 -20.04 2.93
N TYR A 187 3.98 -19.84 1.69
CA TYR A 187 4.84 -19.85 0.51
C TYR A 187 5.04 -18.43 0.00
N ALA A 188 6.29 -18.03 -0.23
CA ALA A 188 6.63 -16.81 -0.96
C ALA A 188 7.04 -17.16 -2.40
N TYR A 189 6.40 -16.50 -3.36
CA TYR A 189 6.62 -16.69 -4.79
C TYR A 189 7.53 -15.62 -5.40
N ARG A 190 7.72 -14.51 -4.68
CA ARG A 190 8.54 -13.36 -5.05
C ARG A 190 9.83 -13.32 -4.24
N ASP A 191 10.93 -12.94 -4.89
CA ASP A 191 12.24 -12.87 -4.23
C ASP A 191 12.40 -11.52 -3.49
N PHE A 192 11.63 -11.36 -2.41
CA PHE A 192 11.65 -10.12 -1.61
C PHE A 192 13.06 -9.73 -1.13
N PRO A 193 13.93 -10.65 -0.65
CA PRO A 193 15.27 -10.27 -0.23
C PRO A 193 16.04 -9.56 -1.34
N ALA A 194 15.99 -10.09 -2.57
CA ALA A 194 16.67 -9.48 -3.71
C ALA A 194 16.13 -8.07 -4.01
N GLU A 195 14.80 -7.90 -4.06
CA GLU A 195 14.18 -6.61 -4.39
C GLU A 195 14.35 -5.55 -3.29
N ILE A 196 14.20 -5.94 -2.03
CA ILE A 196 14.26 -5.04 -0.88
C ILE A 196 15.69 -4.55 -0.65
N ILE A 197 16.67 -5.46 -0.70
CA ILE A 197 18.08 -5.10 -0.57
C ILE A 197 18.51 -4.20 -1.73
N ALA A 198 18.22 -4.62 -2.96
CA ALA A 198 18.59 -3.88 -4.16
C ALA A 198 17.97 -2.47 -4.21
N GLY A 199 16.69 -2.34 -3.80
CA GLY A 199 15.97 -1.08 -3.77
C GLY A 199 16.30 -0.17 -2.59
N GLY A 200 17.09 -0.65 -1.61
CA GLY A 200 17.39 0.10 -0.38
C GLY A 200 16.14 0.40 0.44
N PHE A 201 15.28 -0.61 0.60
CA PHE A 201 14.09 -0.53 1.44
C PHE A 201 14.35 -1.14 2.82
N ASN A 202 13.47 -0.90 3.78
CA ASN A 202 13.49 -1.57 5.09
C ASN A 202 14.86 -1.47 5.80
N ASN A 203 15.39 -0.26 5.88
CA ASN A 203 16.68 0.07 6.51
C ASN A 203 17.92 -0.51 5.81
N PHE A 204 17.79 -1.11 4.62
CA PHE A 204 18.92 -1.36 3.75
C PHE A 204 19.37 -0.09 3.03
N GLU A 205 20.68 0.06 2.88
CA GLU A 205 21.25 1.06 1.97
C GLU A 205 21.03 0.54 0.54
N GLY A 206 20.45 1.38 -0.32
CA GLY A 206 20.25 1.00 -1.72
C GLY A 206 21.57 0.92 -2.47
N ASP A 207 21.65 0.03 -3.44
CA ASP A 207 22.73 0.07 -4.42
C ASP A 207 22.43 1.20 -5.41
N GLU A 208 23.21 2.30 -5.38
CA GLU A 208 23.03 3.42 -6.31
C GLU A 208 23.17 3.03 -7.79
N THR A 209 23.72 1.84 -8.09
CA THR A 209 23.82 1.30 -9.44
C THR A 209 22.55 0.58 -9.89
N ILE A 210 21.67 0.21 -8.95
CA ILE A 210 20.40 -0.42 -9.24
C ILE A 210 19.33 0.66 -9.40
N PRO A 211 18.62 0.67 -10.53
CA PRO A 211 17.66 1.72 -10.80
C PRO A 211 16.46 1.71 -9.86
N PRO A 212 15.92 2.88 -9.46
CA PRO A 212 14.78 2.93 -8.57
C PRO A 212 13.53 2.31 -9.20
N ILE A 213 12.76 1.60 -8.36
CA ILE A 213 11.50 0.95 -8.77
C ILE A 213 10.49 2.03 -9.17
N THR A 214 9.77 1.80 -10.27
CA THR A 214 8.74 2.74 -10.74
C THR A 214 7.36 2.41 -10.14
N ASN A 215 6.92 3.17 -9.14
CA ASN A 215 5.62 3.06 -8.44
C ASN A 215 4.44 3.72 -9.19
N TYR A 216 4.72 4.44 -10.27
CA TYR A 216 3.72 5.17 -11.07
C TYR A 216 3.89 4.85 -12.56
N GLN A 217 2.82 5.03 -13.33
CA GLN A 217 2.74 4.68 -14.74
C GLN A 217 2.33 5.86 -15.63
N VAL A 218 2.56 5.73 -16.94
CA VAL A 218 2.08 6.72 -17.92
C VAL A 218 0.55 6.84 -17.80
N GLY A 219 0.07 8.07 -17.68
CA GLY A 219 -1.34 8.38 -17.51
C GLY A 219 -1.72 8.78 -16.08
N ASP A 220 -0.95 8.37 -15.08
CA ASP A 220 -1.20 8.79 -13.69
C ASP A 220 -1.08 10.31 -13.59
N HIS A 221 -2.04 10.94 -12.92
CA HIS A 221 -1.96 12.34 -12.56
C HIS A 221 -1.49 12.44 -11.12
N VAL A 222 -0.34 13.06 -10.92
CA VAL A 222 0.35 13.11 -9.63
C VAL A 222 0.47 14.54 -9.15
N THR A 223 0.50 14.73 -7.83
CA THR A 223 1.00 15.95 -7.20
C THR A 223 2.45 15.74 -6.79
N PHE A 224 3.25 16.81 -6.76
CA PHE A 224 4.66 16.75 -6.43
C PHE A 224 5.14 18.08 -5.84
N ASP A 225 6.10 18.05 -4.91
CA ASP A 225 6.61 19.24 -4.24
C ASP A 225 7.89 19.80 -4.88
N HIS A 226 8.62 18.98 -5.64
CA HIS A 226 9.78 19.39 -6.43
C HIS A 226 9.87 18.63 -7.77
N VAL A 227 10.65 19.16 -8.71
CA VAL A 227 10.93 18.55 -10.02
C VAL A 227 12.41 18.58 -10.35
N PHE A 228 12.81 17.84 -11.38
CA PHE A 228 14.18 17.74 -11.88
C PHE A 228 14.24 18.10 -13.36
N VAL A 229 15.35 18.71 -13.80
CA VAL A 229 15.50 19.12 -15.22
C VAL A 229 15.66 17.92 -16.17
N SER A 230 16.17 16.80 -15.67
CA SER A 230 16.37 15.57 -16.43
C SER A 230 16.13 14.33 -15.57
N SER A 231 16.04 13.18 -16.23
CA SER A 231 15.87 11.87 -15.59
C SER A 231 17.03 11.47 -14.67
N ASP A 232 18.19 12.11 -14.80
CA ASP A 232 19.40 11.77 -14.06
C ASP A 232 19.89 12.90 -13.15
N SER A 233 19.22 14.05 -13.17
CA SER A 233 19.57 15.22 -12.36
C SER A 233 19.47 14.93 -10.87
N THR A 234 20.44 15.41 -10.10
CA THR A 234 20.45 15.33 -8.64
C THR A 234 19.95 16.62 -7.99
N THR A 235 19.81 17.70 -8.75
CA THR A 235 19.39 19.01 -8.23
C THR A 235 17.88 19.17 -8.33
N PRO A 236 17.16 19.30 -7.19
CA PRO A 236 15.73 19.57 -7.19
C PRO A 236 15.44 21.04 -7.53
N LEU A 237 14.30 21.28 -8.17
CA LEU A 237 13.78 22.58 -8.56
C LEU A 237 12.37 22.76 -8.00
N ILE A 238 12.03 23.99 -7.62
CA ILE A 238 10.69 24.35 -7.17
C ILE A 238 9.79 24.53 -8.41
N PRO A 239 8.73 23.73 -8.57
CA PRO A 239 7.87 23.81 -9.74
C PRO A 239 6.90 24.99 -9.63
N TYR A 240 6.57 25.58 -10.78
CA TYR A 240 5.49 26.58 -10.86
C TYR A 240 4.08 25.95 -10.71
N ILE A 241 3.93 24.68 -11.15
CA ILE A 241 2.71 23.88 -11.01
C ILE A 241 3.11 22.59 -10.29
N ASN A 242 2.47 22.29 -9.17
CA ASN A 242 2.80 21.16 -8.29
C ASN A 242 2.01 19.88 -8.61
N HIS A 243 1.49 19.75 -9.84
CA HIS A 243 0.75 18.58 -10.28
C HIS A 243 0.80 18.40 -11.81
N GLY A 244 0.59 17.18 -12.28
CA GLY A 244 0.55 16.89 -13.71
C GLY A 244 0.45 15.40 -14.05
N THR A 245 0.19 15.10 -15.33
CA THR A 245 0.13 13.72 -15.82
C THR A 245 1.50 13.22 -16.22
N ILE A 246 1.87 12.02 -15.77
CA ILE A 246 3.04 11.29 -16.22
C ILE A 246 2.86 10.93 -17.70
N ARG A 247 3.75 11.42 -18.56
CA ARG A 247 3.73 11.17 -20.01
C ARG A 247 4.77 10.15 -20.46
N ARG A 248 5.82 9.95 -19.66
CA ARG A 248 6.86 8.96 -19.95
C ARG A 248 7.43 8.42 -18.65
N VAL A 249 7.72 7.12 -18.65
CA VAL A 249 8.44 6.44 -17.58
C VAL A 249 9.76 5.93 -18.17
N VAL A 250 10.89 6.33 -17.60
CA VAL A 250 12.20 5.76 -17.89
C VAL A 250 12.58 4.84 -16.74
N LYS A 251 12.18 3.57 -16.86
CA LYS A 251 12.65 2.51 -15.95
C LYS A 251 14.17 2.54 -15.98
N GLY A 252 14.83 2.59 -14.83
CA GLY A 252 16.28 2.83 -14.84
C GLY A 252 16.68 4.13 -14.15
N ALA A 253 15.92 5.19 -14.41
CA ALA A 253 16.41 6.53 -14.14
C ALA A 253 16.13 6.98 -12.71
N ARG A 254 17.00 7.85 -12.19
CA ARG A 254 16.86 8.47 -10.86
C ARG A 254 15.51 9.18 -10.71
N ASN A 255 15.10 9.90 -11.75
CA ASN A 255 13.82 10.60 -11.86
C ASN A 255 13.05 10.01 -13.03
N PRO A 256 12.36 8.87 -12.82
CA PRO A 256 11.82 8.08 -13.93
C PRO A 256 10.61 8.72 -14.61
N TYR A 257 9.92 9.67 -13.99
CA TYR A 257 8.61 10.15 -14.47
C TYR A 257 8.71 11.51 -15.12
N LEU A 258 8.48 11.60 -16.43
CA LEU A 258 8.35 12.88 -17.12
C LEU A 258 6.93 13.41 -16.97
N ILE A 259 6.75 14.58 -16.37
CA ILE A 259 5.47 15.26 -16.26
C ILE A 259 5.17 16.03 -17.56
N GLY A 260 3.92 15.91 -18.03
CA GLY A 260 3.45 16.47 -19.29
C GLY A 260 3.78 17.95 -19.51
N ASN A 261 3.92 18.32 -20.79
CA ASN A 261 4.37 19.63 -21.27
C ASN A 261 5.80 20.03 -20.84
N GLY A 262 6.62 19.08 -20.41
CA GLY A 262 8.03 19.34 -20.06
C GLY A 262 8.18 20.14 -18.76
N LEU A 263 7.20 20.07 -17.86
CA LEU A 263 7.25 20.71 -16.54
C LEU A 263 8.45 20.25 -15.71
N GLY A 264 8.91 19.02 -15.93
CA GLY A 264 10.09 18.45 -15.31
C GLY A 264 9.95 16.93 -15.14
N TRP A 265 10.98 16.35 -14.55
CA TRP A 265 11.00 14.96 -14.12
C TRP A 265 10.70 14.88 -12.63
N VAL A 266 10.01 13.84 -12.22
CA VAL A 266 9.75 13.52 -10.81
C VAL A 266 10.18 12.08 -10.55
N ASN A 267 10.43 11.78 -9.28
CA ASN A 267 10.68 10.45 -8.75
C ASN A 267 9.66 10.11 -7.66
N ASN A 268 9.77 8.92 -7.07
CA ASN A 268 8.86 8.48 -6.01
C ASN A 268 8.88 9.45 -4.82
N ASP A 269 10.04 9.99 -4.46
CA ASP A 269 10.22 10.85 -3.29
C ASP A 269 9.61 12.24 -3.50
N SER A 270 9.65 12.76 -4.73
CA SER A 270 9.05 14.06 -5.08
C SER A 270 7.55 14.01 -5.32
N ILE A 271 6.97 12.83 -5.58
CA ILE A 271 5.53 12.68 -5.78
C ILE A 271 4.86 12.62 -4.41
N THR A 272 3.95 13.57 -4.16
CA THR A 272 3.25 13.74 -2.87
C THR A 272 1.83 13.18 -2.87
N GLY A 273 1.37 12.63 -4.00
CA GLY A 273 0.04 12.03 -4.10
C GLY A 273 -0.43 11.80 -5.54
N MET A 274 -1.60 11.19 -5.68
CA MET A 274 -2.31 11.04 -6.96
C MET A 274 -3.61 11.84 -6.98
N MET A 275 -3.86 12.52 -8.09
CA MET A 275 -5.16 13.10 -8.39
C MET A 275 -5.97 12.12 -9.25
N GLN A 276 -7.07 11.63 -8.69
CA GLN A 276 -8.02 10.83 -9.44
C GLN A 276 -9.08 11.73 -10.09
N TYR A 277 -9.49 11.34 -11.30
CA TYR A 277 -10.52 12.02 -12.06
C TYR A 277 -11.61 11.04 -12.46
N LEU A 278 -12.86 11.40 -12.20
CA LEU A 278 -14.01 10.71 -12.77
C LEU A 278 -14.13 11.08 -14.26
N SER A 279 -14.55 10.10 -15.06
CA SER A 279 -14.67 10.24 -16.51
C SER A 279 -15.90 9.50 -17.03
N ASN A 280 -16.72 10.17 -17.85
CA ASN A 280 -17.80 9.54 -18.61
C ASN A 280 -17.99 10.23 -19.98
N PRO A 281 -17.03 10.08 -20.91
CA PRO A 281 -17.04 10.78 -22.21
C PRO A 281 -18.12 10.26 -23.16
N THR A 282 -18.66 9.07 -22.90
CA THR A 282 -19.70 8.42 -23.68
C THR A 282 -21.11 8.84 -23.27
N TYR A 283 -21.29 9.44 -22.10
CA TYR A 283 -22.62 9.88 -21.66
C TYR A 283 -23.16 11.01 -22.52
N ARG A 284 -24.40 10.84 -22.99
CA ARG A 284 -25.07 11.78 -23.91
C ARG A 284 -26.18 12.61 -23.25
N GLY A 285 -26.60 12.26 -22.03
CA GLY A 285 -27.61 13.01 -21.29
C GLY A 285 -27.10 14.33 -20.71
N ASP A 286 -28.00 15.05 -20.04
CA ASP A 286 -27.78 16.35 -19.39
C ASP A 286 -27.86 16.28 -17.85
N SER A 287 -28.21 15.12 -17.30
CA SER A 287 -28.25 14.86 -15.86
C SER A 287 -26.89 14.42 -15.34
N PHE A 288 -26.32 15.19 -14.41
CA PHE A 288 -25.08 14.81 -13.70
C PHE A 288 -25.29 13.59 -12.80
N VAL A 289 -26.46 13.48 -12.19
CA VAL A 289 -26.83 12.34 -11.33
C VAL A 289 -26.81 11.05 -12.13
N ASP A 290 -27.46 11.00 -13.29
CA ASP A 290 -27.50 9.79 -14.11
C ASP A 290 -26.12 9.45 -14.69
N ALA A 291 -25.31 10.47 -15.00
CA ALA A 291 -23.94 10.29 -15.46
C ALA A 291 -23.06 9.62 -14.39
N LEU A 292 -23.24 9.97 -13.11
CA LEU A 292 -22.55 9.36 -11.97
C LEU A 292 -23.05 7.92 -11.72
N VAL A 293 -24.38 7.71 -11.73
CA VAL A 293 -24.98 6.38 -11.57
C VAL A 293 -24.48 5.42 -12.64
N GLN A 294 -24.36 5.86 -13.90
CA GLN A 294 -23.87 5.02 -15.00
C GLN A 294 -22.45 4.49 -14.75
N ILE A 295 -21.60 5.26 -14.06
CA ILE A 295 -20.23 4.85 -13.73
C ILE A 295 -20.10 4.31 -12.30
N GLY A 296 -21.23 4.00 -11.64
CA GLY A 296 -21.25 3.41 -10.30
C GLY A 296 -20.79 4.34 -9.18
N VAL A 297 -20.82 5.66 -9.39
CA VAL A 297 -20.43 6.65 -8.37
C VAL A 297 -21.65 7.10 -7.57
N ASP A 298 -21.51 7.25 -6.25
CA ASP A 298 -22.57 7.77 -5.39
C ASP A 298 -23.04 9.15 -5.90
N ALA A 299 -24.31 9.23 -6.29
CA ALA A 299 -24.94 10.45 -6.80
C ALA A 299 -25.74 11.22 -5.72
N SER A 300 -25.61 10.83 -4.45
CA SER A 300 -26.21 11.52 -3.31
C SER A 300 -25.87 13.01 -3.30
N PHE A 301 -26.73 13.81 -2.67
CA PHE A 301 -26.46 15.25 -2.56
C PHE A 301 -25.15 15.53 -1.80
N ALA A 302 -24.83 14.70 -0.80
CA ALA A 302 -23.59 14.80 -0.02
C ALA A 302 -22.36 14.52 -0.89
N SER A 303 -22.35 13.43 -1.64
CA SER A 303 -21.26 13.09 -2.58
C SER A 303 -21.09 14.18 -3.63
N ARG A 304 -22.18 14.63 -4.26
CA ARG A 304 -22.10 15.72 -5.24
C ARG A 304 -21.60 17.03 -4.64
N ARG A 305 -21.95 17.35 -3.38
CA ARG A 305 -21.40 18.52 -2.67
C ARG A 305 -19.90 18.39 -2.45
N GLU A 306 -19.41 17.19 -2.14
CA GLU A 306 -17.98 16.95 -2.00
C GLU A 306 -17.24 17.08 -3.34
N LEU A 307 -17.75 16.45 -4.40
CA LEU A 307 -17.24 16.59 -5.76
C LEU A 307 -17.23 18.07 -6.20
N ALA A 308 -18.30 18.81 -5.91
CA ALA A 308 -18.39 20.23 -6.19
C ALA A 308 -17.27 21.01 -5.48
N ARG A 309 -17.07 20.77 -4.18
CA ARG A 309 -16.03 21.42 -3.38
C ARG A 309 -14.63 21.14 -3.93
N LYS A 310 -14.34 19.88 -4.33
CA LYS A 310 -13.05 19.47 -4.93
C LYS A 310 -12.79 20.12 -6.29
N ASN A 311 -13.84 20.55 -6.97
CA ASN A 311 -13.80 21.19 -8.29
C ASN A 311 -14.09 22.71 -8.23
N GLY A 312 -13.92 23.33 -7.05
CA GLY A 312 -13.96 24.80 -6.89
C GLY A 312 -15.35 25.40 -6.73
N ILE A 313 -16.38 24.59 -6.50
CA ILE A 313 -17.77 25.02 -6.24
C ILE A 313 -18.04 24.84 -4.75
N TYR A 314 -17.71 25.85 -3.94
CA TYR A 314 -17.80 25.80 -2.48
C TYR A 314 -19.23 26.02 -1.93
N ASP A 315 -20.09 26.69 -2.69
CA ASP A 315 -21.47 27.03 -2.35
C ASP A 315 -22.49 26.08 -3.03
N TYR A 316 -22.17 24.79 -3.06
CA TYR A 316 -22.97 23.82 -3.79
C TYR A 316 -24.38 23.65 -3.19
N THR A 317 -25.38 24.05 -3.98
CA THR A 317 -26.81 23.94 -3.66
C THR A 317 -27.53 22.91 -4.54
N GLY A 318 -26.82 22.30 -5.50
CA GLY A 318 -27.41 21.38 -6.47
C GLY A 318 -28.16 22.08 -7.61
N SER A 319 -27.88 23.37 -7.85
CA SER A 319 -28.48 24.11 -8.96
C SER A 319 -28.14 23.49 -10.32
N ALA A 320 -29.00 23.72 -11.32
CA ALA A 320 -28.79 23.22 -12.69
C ALA A 320 -27.42 23.65 -13.25
N LYS A 321 -27.02 24.92 -13.03
CA LYS A 321 -25.72 25.44 -13.46
C LYS A 321 -24.55 24.69 -12.85
N GLN A 322 -24.58 24.42 -11.54
CA GLN A 322 -23.52 23.69 -10.84
C GLN A 322 -23.43 22.24 -11.33
N ASN A 323 -24.57 21.56 -11.51
CA ASN A 323 -24.59 20.19 -12.04
C ASN A 323 -24.08 20.11 -13.49
N LEU A 324 -24.45 21.07 -14.35
CA LEU A 324 -23.97 21.11 -15.73
C LEU A 324 -22.45 21.35 -15.81
N GLU A 325 -21.89 22.16 -14.92
CA GLU A 325 -20.43 22.35 -14.86
C GLU A 325 -19.71 21.07 -14.42
N LEU A 326 -20.20 20.38 -13.38
CA LEU A 326 -19.63 19.11 -12.95
C LEU A 326 -19.80 18.02 -14.02
N LEU A 327 -20.93 17.99 -14.71
CA LEU A 327 -21.17 17.08 -15.84
C LEU A 327 -20.20 17.36 -17.00
N ARG A 328 -19.93 18.63 -17.30
CA ARG A 328 -18.94 19.02 -18.32
C ARG A 328 -17.55 18.50 -17.95
N LEU A 329 -17.12 18.73 -16.72
CA LEU A 329 -15.85 18.20 -16.21
C LEU A 329 -15.81 16.66 -16.28
N LEU A 330 -16.90 15.98 -15.94
CA LEU A 330 -16.99 14.52 -16.01
C LEU A 330 -16.85 14.01 -17.45
N LYS A 331 -17.54 14.63 -18.41
CA LYS A 331 -17.44 14.27 -19.84
C LYS A 331 -16.05 14.52 -20.42
N GLU A 332 -15.34 15.52 -19.90
CA GLU A 332 -13.97 15.84 -20.29
C GLU A 332 -12.90 15.00 -19.56
N GLY A 333 -13.29 14.13 -18.61
CA GLY A 333 -12.35 13.39 -17.76
C GLY A 333 -11.54 14.28 -16.82
N ARG A 334 -12.12 15.42 -16.42
CA ARG A 334 -11.50 16.47 -15.61
C ARG A 334 -12.19 16.69 -14.26
N LEU A 335 -13.20 15.89 -13.93
CA LEU A 335 -13.89 15.96 -12.64
C LEU A 335 -13.03 15.32 -11.56
N ARG A 336 -12.42 16.13 -10.69
CA ARG A 336 -11.61 15.66 -9.57
C ARG A 336 -12.46 14.84 -8.59
N GLN A 337 -11.97 13.66 -8.24
CA GLN A 337 -12.65 12.75 -7.32
C GLN A 337 -12.32 13.02 -5.86
#